data_AF-A0A931UDZ3-F1
#
_entry.id   AF-A0A931UDZ3-F1
#
_cell.length_a   1.000
_cell.length_b   1.000
_cell.length_c   1.000
_cell.angle_alpha   90.00
_cell.angle_beta   90.00
_cell.angle_gamma   90.00
#
_symmetry.space_group_name_H-M   'P 1'
#
loop_
_entity.id
_entity.type
_entity.pdbx_description
1 polymer ?
#
loop_
_entity_poly.entity_id
_entity_poly.type
_entity_poly.pdbx_seq_one_letter_code
_entity_poly.pdbx_strand_id
1 'polypeptide(L)'
;MKIHDPFDFTSCAASTSALSEDKGGRQSAEATTPETLVDRAVEGAVVRAVFGHDLERREFLRLVGSGTALALLNSVFPLHAAKALAQEKTGPIEKPDLKVGFIPITCATPIIMAEPMGFYKKHGL
;
A
#
# COMPACT_ATOMS: atom_id res chain seq x y z
N MET A 1 -6.35 -7.14 -25.11
CA MET A 1 -6.67 -6.47 -23.83
C MET A 1 -5.67 -6.98 -22.81
N LYS A 2 -4.57 -6.24 -22.58
CA LYS A 2 -3.51 -6.67 -21.64
C LYS A 2 -3.98 -6.28 -20.24
N ILE A 3 -4.26 -7.28 -19.41
CA ILE A 3 -4.51 -7.10 -17.98
C ILE A 3 -3.19 -6.61 -17.39
N HIS A 4 -3.19 -5.36 -16.93
CA HIS A 4 -2.03 -4.72 -16.34
C HIS A 4 -1.94 -5.22 -14.90
N ASP A 5 -0.80 -5.80 -14.52
CA ASP A 5 -0.62 -6.33 -13.17
C ASP A 5 -0.65 -5.19 -12.15
N PRO A 6 -1.59 -5.22 -11.19
CA PRO A 6 -1.76 -4.15 -10.21
C PRO A 6 -0.62 -4.08 -9.17
N PHE A 7 0.24 -5.10 -9.14
CA PHE A 7 1.44 -5.20 -8.29
C PHE A 7 2.75 -4.93 -9.04
N ASP A 8 2.69 -4.67 -10.35
CA ASP A 8 3.89 -4.38 -11.12
C ASP A 8 4.36 -2.93 -10.88
N PHE A 9 5.40 -2.79 -10.06
CA PHE A 9 6.06 -1.51 -9.78
C PHE A 9 6.86 -0.99 -11.00
N THR A 10 7.07 -1.82 -12.02
CA THR A 10 7.89 -1.50 -13.20
C THR A 10 7.30 -0.35 -14.03
N SER A 11 5.97 -0.19 -14.05
CA SER A 11 5.36 0.96 -14.75
C SER A 11 5.62 2.30 -14.04
N CYS A 12 6.02 2.28 -12.77
CA CYS A 12 6.40 3.46 -11.99
C CYS A 12 7.86 3.87 -12.27
N ALA A 13 8.73 2.91 -12.64
CA ALA A 13 10.15 3.15 -12.87
C ALA A 13 10.46 3.84 -14.21
N ALA A 14 9.52 3.86 -15.16
CA ALA A 14 9.68 4.57 -16.43
C ALA A 14 9.56 6.10 -16.31
N SER A 15 9.16 6.61 -15.13
CA SER A 15 8.94 8.03 -14.85
C SER A 15 10.12 8.66 -14.10
N THR A 16 11.36 8.37 -14.49
CA THR A 16 12.54 9.10 -13.99
C THR A 16 12.67 10.46 -14.69
N SER A 17 11.84 11.43 -14.30
CA SER A 17 12.16 12.87 -14.40
C SER A 17 10.99 13.73 -13.90
N ALA A 18 10.76 13.74 -12.59
CA ALA A 18 10.27 14.93 -11.89
C ALA A 18 10.24 14.59 -10.41
N LEU A 19 11.02 15.35 -9.65
CA LEU A 19 10.88 15.55 -8.22
C LEU A 19 9.41 15.94 -7.94
N SER A 20 8.57 14.94 -7.73
CA SER A 20 7.21 15.11 -7.27
C SER A 20 7.22 14.62 -5.85
N GLU A 21 7.39 15.55 -4.91
CA GLU A 21 7.05 15.33 -3.52
C GLU A 21 5.64 14.72 -3.48
N ASP A 22 5.57 13.42 -3.27
CA ASP A 22 4.33 12.74 -2.98
C ASP A 22 3.95 13.09 -1.54
N LYS A 23 3.44 14.31 -1.35
CA LYS A 23 2.64 14.66 -0.17
C LYS A 23 1.25 14.06 -0.31
N GLY A 24 1.19 12.73 -0.43
CA GLY A 24 -0.01 11.94 -0.28
C GLY A 24 -0.35 11.83 1.21
N GLY A 25 -1.09 12.82 1.72
CA GLY A 25 -1.89 12.69 2.95
C GLY A 25 -1.12 12.45 4.24
N ARG A 26 -0.60 13.53 4.85
CA ARG A 26 -0.20 13.51 6.26
C ARG A 26 -1.43 13.81 7.14
N GLN A 27 -1.94 12.79 7.83
CA GLN A 27 -2.74 12.80 9.09
C GLN A 27 -3.43 11.42 9.25
N SER A 28 -3.43 10.71 10.38
CA SER A 28 -2.98 10.93 11.75
C SER A 28 -2.63 9.58 12.37
N ALA A 29 -1.78 9.61 13.39
CA ALA A 29 -1.39 8.48 14.22
C ALA A 29 -2.54 8.04 15.16
N GLU A 30 -3.61 7.46 14.61
CA GLU A 30 -4.73 6.92 15.40
C GLU A 30 -5.00 5.46 14.97
N ALA A 31 -4.72 4.54 15.88
CA ALA A 31 -4.94 3.08 15.82
C ALA A 31 -4.37 2.34 14.59
N THR A 32 -3.05 2.10 14.61
CA THR A 32 -2.34 1.16 13.72
C THR A 32 -2.76 -0.29 14.04
N THR A 33 -3.98 -0.67 13.72
CA THR A 33 -4.37 -2.08 13.69
C THR A 33 -3.97 -2.67 12.32
N PRO A 34 -3.51 -3.93 12.26
CA PRO A 34 -3.12 -4.55 10.99
C PRO A 34 -4.26 -4.52 9.97
N GLU A 35 -5.50 -4.61 10.44
CA GLU A 35 -6.73 -4.53 9.66
C GLU A 35 -6.86 -3.21 8.88
N THR A 36 -6.54 -2.06 9.51
CA THR A 36 -6.64 -0.74 8.84
C THR A 36 -5.54 -0.52 7.81
N LEU A 37 -4.38 -1.18 7.98
CA LEU A 37 -3.30 -1.15 6.98
C LEU A 37 -3.68 -1.96 5.74
N VAL A 38 -4.26 -3.15 5.93
CA VAL A 38 -4.75 -4.00 4.84
C VAL A 38 -5.87 -3.28 4.08
N ASP A 39 -6.83 -2.67 4.80
CA ASP A 39 -7.91 -1.90 4.19
C ASP A 39 -7.38 -0.78 3.29
N ARG A 40 -6.38 -0.02 3.76
CA ARG A 40 -5.78 1.05 2.96
C ARG A 40 -4.99 0.53 1.77
N ALA A 41 -4.31 -0.60 1.90
CA ALA A 41 -3.61 -1.24 0.79
C ALA A 41 -4.59 -1.68 -0.30
N VAL A 42 -5.71 -2.30 0.09
CA VAL A 42 -6.78 -2.71 -0.83
C VAL A 42 -7.40 -1.50 -1.52
N GLU A 43 -7.75 -0.46 -0.77
CA GLU A 43 -8.31 0.78 -1.31
C GLU A 43 -7.35 1.46 -2.30
N GLY A 44 -6.05 1.54 -1.95
CA GLY A 44 -5.03 2.11 -2.82
C GLY A 44 -4.83 1.31 -4.11
N ALA A 45 -4.84 -0.02 -4.03
CA ALA A 45 -4.73 -0.91 -5.18
C ALA A 45 -5.92 -0.75 -6.13
N VAL A 46 -7.15 -0.66 -5.60
CA VAL A 46 -8.37 -0.47 -6.40
C VAL A 46 -8.35 0.89 -7.09
N VAL A 47 -7.99 1.97 -6.39
CA VAL A 47 -7.86 3.31 -7.00
C VAL A 47 -6.81 3.29 -8.11
N ARG A 48 -5.67 2.63 -7.90
CA ARG A 48 -4.63 2.54 -8.95
C ARG A 48 -5.11 1.74 -10.16
N ALA A 49 -5.86 0.67 -9.95
CA ALA A 49 -6.45 -0.13 -11.01
C ALA A 49 -7.53 0.63 -11.81
N VAL A 50 -8.32 1.49 -11.16
CA VAL A 50 -9.39 2.27 -11.81
C VAL A 50 -8.82 3.46 -12.59
N PHE A 51 -7.86 4.19 -12.04
CA PHE A 51 -7.39 5.44 -12.66
C PHE A 51 -6.21 5.26 -13.60
N GLY A 52 -5.33 4.27 -13.41
CA GLY A 52 -4.18 3.98 -14.29
C GLY A 52 -3.09 5.08 -14.39
N HIS A 53 -3.46 6.36 -14.31
CA HIS A 53 -2.64 7.55 -14.42
C HIS A 53 -2.76 8.43 -13.16
N ASP A 54 -1.62 8.82 -12.59
CA ASP A 54 -1.57 9.61 -11.35
C ASP A 54 -2.20 11.01 -11.46
N LEU A 55 -2.23 11.61 -12.66
CA LEU A 55 -2.79 12.95 -12.88
C LEU A 55 -4.31 12.94 -12.74
N GLU A 56 -5.00 12.05 -13.46
CA GLU A 56 -6.46 11.90 -13.42
C GLU A 56 -6.92 11.50 -12.01
N ARG A 57 -6.15 10.65 -11.32
CA ARG A 57 -6.41 10.32 -9.91
C ARG A 57 -6.37 11.56 -9.02
N ARG A 58 -5.33 12.40 -9.16
CA ARG A 58 -5.17 13.62 -8.34
C ARG A 58 -6.27 14.64 -8.63
N GLU A 59 -6.68 14.80 -9.87
CA GLU A 59 -7.77 15.71 -10.24
C GLU A 59 -9.13 15.20 -9.75
N PHE A 60 -9.42 13.91 -9.92
CA PHE A 60 -10.63 13.30 -9.39
C PHE A 60 -10.70 13.43 -7.87
N LEU A 61 -9.65 13.05 -7.14
CA LEU A 61 -9.63 13.15 -5.68
C LEU A 61 -9.71 14.60 -5.19
N ARG A 62 -9.20 15.57 -5.96
CA ARG A 62 -9.37 17.00 -5.67
C ARG A 62 -10.80 17.47 -5.86
N LEU A 63 -11.50 16.94 -6.87
CA LEU A 63 -12.86 17.35 -7.23
C LEU A 63 -13.92 16.71 -6.33
N VAL A 64 -13.82 15.41 -6.07
CA VAL A 64 -14.84 14.70 -5.28
C VAL A 64 -14.48 14.60 -3.79
N GLY A 65 -13.18 14.53 -3.45
CA GLY A 65 -12.71 14.24 -2.10
C GLY A 65 -12.52 12.73 -1.83
N SER A 66 -11.72 12.39 -0.82
CA SER A 66 -11.36 11.00 -0.52
C SER A 66 -12.53 10.14 -0.01
N GLY A 67 -13.38 10.69 0.86
CA GLY A 67 -14.50 9.93 1.45
C GLY A 67 -15.62 9.58 0.45
N THR A 68 -15.93 10.51 -0.45
CA THR A 68 -16.94 10.31 -1.52
C THR A 68 -16.40 9.40 -2.63
N ALA A 69 -15.12 9.53 -2.99
CA ALA A 69 -14.45 8.62 -3.91
C ALA A 69 -14.56 7.17 -3.45
N LEU A 70 -14.36 6.91 -2.16
CA LEU A 70 -14.46 5.57 -1.58
C LEU A 70 -15.88 5.02 -1.61
N ALA A 71 -16.89 5.86 -1.37
CA ALA A 71 -18.29 5.50 -1.47
C ALA A 71 -18.69 5.14 -2.92
N LEU A 72 -18.21 5.90 -3.90
CA LEU A 72 -18.41 5.60 -5.33
C LEU A 72 -17.69 4.33 -5.77
N LEU A 73 -16.49 4.08 -5.24
CA LEU A 73 -15.77 2.83 -5.55
C LEU A 73 -16.46 1.62 -4.92
N ASN A 74 -17.07 1.75 -3.74
CA ASN A 74 -17.82 0.68 -3.09
C ASN A 74 -19.12 0.28 -3.83
N SER A 75 -19.68 1.15 -4.66
CA SER A 75 -20.83 0.80 -5.49
C SER A 75 -20.46 0.04 -6.77
N VAL A 76 -19.22 0.18 -7.24
CA VAL A 76 -18.74 -0.42 -8.50
C VAL A 76 -17.84 -1.63 -8.27
N PHE A 77 -17.14 -1.66 -7.14
CA PHE A 77 -16.26 -2.76 -6.72
C PHE A 77 -16.64 -3.18 -5.30
N PRO A 78 -16.85 -4.48 -5.02
CA PRO A 78 -17.20 -4.95 -3.67
C PRO A 78 -15.96 -4.91 -2.75
N LEU A 79 -15.63 -3.72 -2.24
CA LEU A 79 -14.47 -3.49 -1.36
C LEU A 79 -14.57 -4.34 -0.09
N HIS A 80 -15.78 -4.61 0.40
CA HIS A 80 -15.99 -5.38 1.62
C HIS A 80 -15.56 -6.86 1.48
N ALA A 81 -15.83 -7.47 0.32
CA ALA A 81 -15.38 -8.83 0.02
C ALA A 81 -13.86 -8.88 -0.22
N ALA A 82 -13.30 -7.87 -0.91
CA ALA A 82 -11.86 -7.76 -1.14
C ALA A 82 -11.07 -7.58 0.18
N LYS A 83 -11.61 -6.78 1.11
CA LYS A 83 -11.04 -6.60 2.45
C LYS A 83 -11.09 -7.90 3.27
N ALA A 84 -12.22 -8.61 3.24
CA ALA A 84 -12.35 -9.89 3.95
C ALA A 84 -11.33 -10.92 3.44
N LEU A 85 -11.17 -11.06 2.13
CA LEU A 85 -10.17 -11.98 1.54
C LEU A 85 -8.73 -11.54 1.81
N ALA A 86 -8.46 -10.23 1.88
CA ALA A 86 -7.13 -9.72 2.21
C ALA A 86 -6.79 -9.85 3.71
N GLN A 87 -7.80 -9.93 4.57
CA GLN A 87 -7.65 -10.15 6.02
C GLN A 87 -7.49 -11.64 6.37
N GLU A 88 -7.90 -12.55 5.49
CA GLU A 88 -7.62 -13.99 5.62
C GLU A 88 -6.13 -14.25 5.38
N LYS A 89 -5.38 -14.13 6.49
CA LYS A 89 -3.97 -14.41 6.72
C LYS A 89 -3.24 -15.05 5.54
N THR A 90 -2.26 -14.28 5.05
CA THR A 90 -1.05 -14.74 4.36
C THR A 90 -0.67 -16.14 4.81
N GLY A 91 -0.59 -17.07 3.85
CA GLY A 91 -0.17 -18.44 4.09
C GLY A 91 1.22 -18.55 4.74
N PRO A 92 1.73 -19.78 4.97
CA PRO A 92 3.05 -19.97 5.55
C PRO A 92 4.12 -19.19 4.78
N ILE A 93 5.01 -18.52 5.51
CA ILE A 93 6.13 -17.75 4.94
C ILE A 93 6.95 -18.64 4.01
N GLU A 94 7.13 -18.19 2.77
CA GLU A 94 7.85 -18.93 1.74
C GLU A 94 9.33 -19.12 2.09
N LYS A 95 9.93 -18.14 2.78
CA LYS A 95 11.34 -18.17 3.17
C LYS A 95 11.55 -17.55 4.56
N PRO A 96 11.80 -18.37 5.60
CA PRO A 96 11.97 -17.86 6.96
C PRO A 96 13.32 -17.16 7.16
N ASP A 97 14.40 -17.61 6.50
CA ASP A 97 15.74 -17.02 6.66
C ASP A 97 16.09 -16.11 5.47
N LEU A 98 16.15 -14.79 5.70
CA LEU A 98 16.44 -13.76 4.71
C LEU A 98 17.54 -12.80 5.19
N LYS A 99 18.51 -12.53 4.31
CA LYS A 99 19.56 -11.53 4.54
C LYS A 99 19.16 -10.19 3.93
N VAL A 100 18.89 -9.19 4.76
CA VAL A 100 18.54 -7.83 4.34
C VAL A 100 19.71 -6.89 4.62
N GLY A 101 20.34 -6.37 3.56
CA GLY A 101 21.37 -5.33 3.70
C GLY A 101 20.73 -3.95 3.84
N PHE A 102 21.29 -3.09 4.71
CA PHE A 102 20.84 -1.71 4.85
C PHE A 102 22.03 -0.75 4.99
N ILE A 103 21.83 0.49 4.55
CA ILE A 103 22.75 1.59 4.84
C ILE A 103 22.35 2.12 6.23
N PRO A 104 23.29 2.31 7.17
CA PRO A 104 23.00 2.81 8.50
C PRO A 104 22.68 4.31 8.47
N ILE A 105 21.50 4.64 7.93
CA ILE A 105 20.87 5.95 7.89
C ILE A 105 19.47 5.86 8.49
N THR A 106 18.87 7.00 8.80
CA THR A 106 17.58 7.09 9.49
C THR A 106 16.42 6.42 8.75
N CYS A 107 16.49 6.32 7.43
CA CYS A 107 15.48 5.62 6.63
C CYS A 107 15.42 4.11 6.92
N ALA A 108 16.54 3.50 7.33
CA ALA A 108 16.62 2.08 7.64
C ALA A 108 16.18 1.73 9.07
N THR A 109 15.84 2.73 9.89
CA THR A 109 15.43 2.54 11.29
C THR A 109 14.37 1.44 11.48
N PRO A 110 13.32 1.32 10.63
CA PRO A 110 12.33 0.25 10.80
C PRO A 110 12.91 -1.16 10.69
N ILE A 111 13.94 -1.35 9.88
CA ILE A 111 14.58 -2.65 9.65
C ILE A 111 15.49 -2.99 10.85
N ILE A 112 16.35 -2.06 11.26
CA ILE A 112 17.33 -2.31 12.34
C ILE A 112 16.64 -2.53 13.68
N MET A 113 15.54 -1.82 13.93
CA MET A 113 14.83 -1.90 15.21
C MET A 113 13.82 -3.04 15.28
N ALA A 114 13.50 -3.71 14.16
CA ALA A 114 12.57 -4.83 14.14
C ALA A 114 13.10 -6.06 14.90
N GLU A 115 14.41 -6.33 14.83
CA GLU A 115 15.06 -7.45 15.52
C GLU A 115 15.05 -7.30 17.06
N PRO A 116 15.54 -6.21 17.66
CA PRO A 116 15.54 -6.06 19.12
C PRO A 116 14.13 -6.01 19.73
N MET A 117 13.15 -5.53 18.97
CA MET A 117 11.73 -5.53 19.40
C MET A 117 11.00 -6.86 19.11
N GLY A 118 11.69 -7.84 18.52
CA GLY A 118 11.16 -9.17 18.23
C GLY A 118 10.05 -9.19 17.17
N PHE A 119 9.97 -8.18 16.30
CA PHE A 119 8.95 -8.13 15.24
C PHE A 119 9.13 -9.23 14.21
N TYR A 120 10.37 -9.62 13.87
CA TYR A 120 10.62 -10.73 12.95
C TYR A 120 9.99 -12.03 13.46
N LYS A 121 10.30 -12.40 14.71
CA LYS A 121 9.79 -13.62 15.34
C LYS A 121 8.27 -13.67 15.46
N LYS A 122 7.62 -12.52 15.73
CA LYS A 122 6.15 -12.43 15.80
C LYS A 122 5.47 -12.76 14.47
N HIS A 123 6.14 -12.46 13.37
CA HIS A 123 5.64 -12.71 12.02
C HIS A 123 6.22 -13.96 11.37
N GLY A 124 7.12 -14.69 12.03
CA GLY A 124 7.72 -15.92 11.51
C GLY A 124 8.98 -15.72 10.66
N LEU A 125 9.66 -14.58 10.82
CA LEU A 125 11.02 -14.30 10.34
C LEU A 125 12.06 -14.46 11.45
#